data_AF-A0A497R761-F1
#
_entry.id   AF-A0A497R761-F1
#
_cell.length_a   1.000
_cell.length_b   1.000
_cell.length_c   1.000
_cell.angle_alpha   90.00
_cell.angle_beta   90.00
_cell.angle_gamma   90.00
#
_symmetry.space_group_name_H-M   'P 1'
#
loop_
_entity.id
_entity.type
_entity.pdbx_description
1 polymer ?
#
loop_
_entity_poly.entity_id
_entity_poly.type
_entity_poly.pdbx_seq_one_letter_code
_entity_poly.pdbx_strand_id
1 'polypeptide(L)'
;MPSIMIGGTSSHAGKSLLTAALCKIFSKMGFKVAPFKAQNMSLNSFITKDGKEVAIAQAFQAEAAGVEVDERMNPILLKPKGNYTSQLVVMGEVIKDVSAMEYYKEIHWLKDVVKQAFYDLAQEYELVIIEGAGGMAEINLYDRDIANIGIARIAKPDIYLVGDIE
;
A
#
# COMPACT_ATOMS: atom_id res chain seq x y z
N MET A 1 -4.65 -2.78 -16.78
CA MET A 1 -5.96 -2.75 -16.09
C MET A 1 -6.11 -1.40 -15.42
N PRO A 2 -7.33 -0.83 -15.31
CA PRO A 2 -7.50 0.48 -14.70
C PRO A 2 -6.99 0.52 -13.26
N SER A 3 -6.08 1.45 -13.00
CA SER A 3 -5.61 1.76 -11.65
C SER A 3 -5.32 3.24 -11.54
N ILE A 4 -5.62 3.80 -10.38
CA ILE A 4 -5.36 5.20 -10.05
C ILE A 4 -4.39 5.20 -8.88
N MET A 5 -3.34 6.01 -8.95
CA MET A 5 -2.38 6.15 -7.86
C MET A 5 -2.42 7.56 -7.28
N ILE A 6 -2.53 7.65 -5.96
CA ILE A 6 -2.49 8.88 -5.19
C ILE A 6 -1.10 9.03 -4.57
N GLY A 7 -0.26 9.81 -5.23
CA GLY A 7 1.03 10.26 -4.71
C GLY A 7 0.88 11.54 -3.89
N GLY A 8 1.87 11.86 -3.06
CA GLY A 8 1.88 13.08 -2.25
C GLY A 8 3.21 13.80 -2.34
N THR A 9 3.19 15.10 -2.07
CA THR A 9 4.41 15.90 -1.89
C THR A 9 5.04 15.71 -0.51
N SER A 10 4.24 15.27 0.48
CA SER A 10 4.68 14.96 1.83
C SER A 10 3.92 13.74 2.39
N SER A 11 4.38 13.20 3.52
CA SER A 11 3.70 12.12 4.24
C SER A 11 2.27 12.49 4.64
N HIS A 12 2.02 13.77 4.98
CA HIS A 12 0.77 14.25 5.57
C HIS A 12 -0.16 14.98 4.60
N ALA A 13 0.16 15.02 3.30
CA ALA A 13 -0.64 15.69 2.27
C ALA A 13 -2.08 15.14 2.05
N GLY A 14 -2.60 14.25 2.89
CA GLY A 14 -3.98 13.75 2.79
C GLY A 14 -4.20 12.55 1.85
N LYS A 15 -3.13 11.87 1.40
CA LYS A 15 -3.19 10.71 0.48
C LYS A 15 -4.17 9.63 0.92
N SER A 16 -4.11 9.21 2.19
CA SER A 16 -4.91 8.09 2.69
C SER A 16 -6.41 8.43 2.72
N LEU A 17 -6.75 9.69 3.04
CA LEU A 17 -8.14 10.18 3.01
C LEU A 17 -8.67 10.24 1.58
N LEU A 18 -7.89 10.79 0.64
CA LEU A 18 -8.29 10.84 -0.77
C LEU A 18 -8.42 9.45 -1.38
N THR A 19 -7.53 8.52 -1.03
CA THR A 19 -7.63 7.11 -1.43
C THR A 19 -8.94 6.49 -0.95
N ALA A 20 -9.30 6.68 0.32
CA ALA A 20 -10.57 6.19 0.87
C ALA A 20 -11.79 6.85 0.21
N ALA A 21 -11.73 8.16 -0.05
CA ALA A 21 -12.80 8.88 -0.73
C ALA A 21 -13.03 8.35 -2.15
N LEU A 22 -11.97 8.14 -2.93
CA LEU A 22 -12.07 7.57 -4.27
C LEU A 22 -12.59 6.13 -4.23
N CYS A 23 -12.11 5.31 -3.30
CA CYS A 23 -12.67 3.99 -3.05
C CYS A 23 -14.19 4.05 -2.86
N LYS A 24 -14.68 4.97 -2.01
CA LYS A 24 -16.12 5.15 -1.77
C LYS A 24 -16.88 5.64 -2.99
N ILE A 25 -16.34 6.62 -3.70
CA ILE A 25 -17.00 7.24 -4.86
C ILE A 25 -17.18 6.19 -5.96
N PHE A 26 -16.11 5.50 -6.37
CA PHE A 26 -16.18 4.51 -7.44
C PHE A 26 -17.01 3.28 -7.06
N SER A 27 -16.93 2.83 -5.80
CA SER A 27 -17.82 1.77 -5.29
C SER A 27 -19.30 2.17 -5.37
N LYS A 28 -19.64 3.41 -4.98
CA LYS A 28 -21.01 3.95 -5.13
C LYS A 28 -21.47 4.09 -6.58
N MET A 29 -20.54 4.22 -7.52
CA MET A 29 -20.83 4.22 -8.97
C MET A 29 -21.02 2.80 -9.54
N GLY A 30 -20.86 1.76 -8.71
CA GLY A 30 -21.09 0.37 -9.08
C GLY A 30 -19.83 -0.40 -9.50
N PHE A 31 -18.64 0.22 -9.43
CA PHE A 31 -17.40 -0.48 -9.73
C PHE A 31 -16.98 -1.39 -8.57
N LYS A 32 -16.42 -2.56 -8.88
CA LYS A 32 -15.72 -3.39 -7.90
C LYS A 32 -14.32 -2.82 -7.65
N VAL A 33 -14.13 -2.15 -6.52
CA VAL A 33 -12.91 -1.40 -6.19
C VAL A 33 -12.08 -2.09 -5.11
N ALA A 34 -10.76 -2.17 -5.29
CA ALA A 34 -9.84 -2.57 -4.22
C ALA A 34 -8.85 -1.43 -3.89
N PRO A 35 -8.62 -1.11 -2.61
CA PRO A 35 -7.48 -0.29 -2.24
C PRO A 35 -6.18 -1.10 -2.29
N PHE A 36 -5.06 -0.41 -2.50
CA PHE A 36 -3.76 -1.06 -2.49
C PHE A 36 -2.68 -0.12 -1.97
N LYS A 37 -1.85 -0.60 -1.04
CA LYS A 37 -0.64 0.08 -0.60
C LYS A 37 0.49 -0.93 -0.50
N ALA A 38 1.37 -0.92 -1.50
CA ALA A 38 2.47 -1.88 -1.65
C ALA A 38 3.27 -2.07 -0.35
N GLN A 39 3.60 -0.97 0.32
CA GLN A 39 4.25 -1.00 1.62
C GLN A 39 3.67 0.06 2.55
N ASN A 40 3.32 -0.36 3.76
CA ASN A 40 2.94 0.52 4.86
C ASN A 40 3.93 0.37 6.03
N MET A 41 4.06 1.42 6.82
CA MET A 41 4.79 1.42 8.08
C MET A 41 3.86 1.94 9.18
N SER A 42 3.38 1.04 10.04
CA SER A 42 2.39 1.36 11.07
C SER A 42 2.52 0.39 12.23
N LEU A 43 2.35 0.88 13.46
CA LEU A 43 2.18 0.03 14.65
C LEU A 43 0.76 -0.54 14.76
N ASN A 44 -0.21 0.17 14.18
CA ASN A 44 -1.61 -0.16 14.26
C ASN A 44 -2.01 -1.03 13.07
N SER A 45 -2.40 -2.27 13.35
CA SER A 45 -2.93 -3.23 12.40
C SER A 45 -4.35 -3.68 12.76
N PHE A 46 -5.09 -4.07 11.74
CA PHE A 46 -6.35 -4.79 11.76
C PHE A 46 -6.07 -6.27 11.50
N ILE A 47 -6.86 -7.15 12.11
CA ILE A 47 -6.77 -8.60 11.91
C ILE A 47 -7.92 -9.02 10.99
N THR A 48 -7.60 -9.57 9.81
CA THR A 48 -8.61 -10.09 8.88
C THR A 48 -9.35 -11.29 9.48
N LYS A 49 -10.44 -11.71 8.85
CA LYS A 49 -11.20 -12.90 9.28
C LYS A 49 -10.34 -14.16 9.34
N ASP A 50 -9.32 -14.25 8.49
CA ASP A 50 -8.39 -15.38 8.42
C ASP A 50 -7.14 -15.17 9.30
N GLY A 51 -7.14 -14.17 10.18
CA GLY A 51 -6.07 -13.92 11.14
C GLY A 51 -4.87 -13.14 10.59
N LYS A 52 -4.97 -12.56 9.39
CA LYS A 52 -3.87 -11.84 8.73
C LYS A 52 -3.76 -10.40 9.22
N GLU A 53 -2.55 -9.90 9.36
CA GLU A 53 -2.30 -8.51 9.76
C GLU A 53 -2.29 -7.53 8.56
N VAL A 54 -3.09 -6.47 8.65
CA VAL A 54 -3.16 -5.40 7.63
C VAL A 54 -3.12 -4.05 8.32
N ALA A 55 -2.47 -3.02 7.77
CA ALA A 55 -2.51 -1.69 8.37
C ALA A 55 -3.96 -1.16 8.48
N ILE A 56 -4.29 -0.49 9.59
CA ILE A 56 -5.64 0.08 9.80
C ILE A 56 -6.07 1.01 8.65
N ALA A 57 -5.13 1.76 8.07
CA ALA A 57 -5.42 2.64 6.93
C ALA A 57 -5.99 1.86 5.73
N GLN A 58 -5.45 0.69 5.41
CA GLN A 58 -5.95 -0.15 4.32
C GLN A 58 -7.26 -0.85 4.68
N ALA A 59 -7.43 -1.26 5.94
CA ALA A 59 -8.73 -1.77 6.41
C ALA A 59 -9.84 -0.71 6.26
N PHE A 60 -9.57 0.53 6.65
CA PHE A 60 -10.51 1.65 6.48
C PHE A 60 -10.81 1.94 5.00
N GLN A 61 -9.81 1.85 4.12
CA GLN A 61 -10.02 2.01 2.68
C GLN A 61 -10.85 0.86 2.08
N ALA A 62 -10.67 -0.37 2.57
CA ALA A 62 -11.46 -1.53 2.14
C ALA A 62 -12.94 -1.37 2.56
N GLU A 63 -13.17 -0.92 3.79
CA GLU A 63 -14.50 -0.54 4.27
C GLU A 63 -15.13 0.57 3.40
N ALA A 64 -14.35 1.59 3.04
CA ALA A 64 -14.81 2.65 2.14
C ALA A 64 -15.19 2.11 0.75
N ALA A 65 -14.41 1.18 0.21
CA ALA A 65 -14.72 0.46 -1.03
C ALA A 65 -15.90 -0.52 -0.89
N GLY A 66 -16.33 -0.87 0.34
CA GLY A 66 -17.41 -1.82 0.58
C GLY A 66 -17.01 -3.27 0.33
N VAL A 67 -15.73 -3.61 0.57
CA VAL A 67 -15.15 -4.93 0.30
C VAL A 67 -14.52 -5.48 1.57
N GLU A 68 -14.35 -6.80 1.64
CA GLU A 68 -13.68 -7.44 2.77
C GLU A 68 -12.20 -7.02 2.85
N VAL A 69 -11.68 -6.89 4.06
CA VAL A 69 -10.26 -6.56 4.27
C VAL A 69 -9.42 -7.76 3.90
N ASP A 70 -8.45 -7.55 3.00
CA ASP A 70 -7.60 -8.58 2.42
C ASP A 70 -6.13 -8.18 2.56
N GLU A 71 -5.25 -9.11 2.93
CA GLU A 71 -3.82 -8.84 3.12
C GLU A 71 -3.11 -8.40 1.85
N ARG A 72 -3.62 -8.75 0.66
CA ARG A 72 -3.10 -8.29 -0.63
C ARG A 72 -3.24 -6.79 -0.79
N MET A 73 -4.16 -6.14 -0.06
CA MET A 73 -4.32 -4.68 -0.08
C MET A 73 -3.15 -3.98 0.62
N ASN A 74 -2.42 -4.66 1.51
CA ASN A 74 -1.17 -4.19 2.11
C ASN A 74 -0.16 -5.34 2.23
N PRO A 75 0.49 -5.77 1.13
CA PRO A 75 1.26 -7.00 1.12
C PRO A 75 2.53 -6.91 1.99
N ILE A 76 3.12 -5.72 2.14
CA ILE A 76 4.27 -5.48 3.01
C ILE A 76 3.90 -4.49 4.12
N LEU A 77 3.97 -4.94 5.37
CA LEU A 77 3.77 -4.10 6.55
C LEU A 77 5.02 -4.12 7.43
N LEU A 78 5.56 -2.93 7.69
CA LEU A 78 6.64 -2.72 8.66
C LEU A 78 6.05 -2.18 9.96
N LYS A 79 6.28 -2.88 11.07
CA LYS A 79 5.87 -2.44 12.41
C LYS A 79 7.11 -1.97 13.19
N PRO A 80 7.34 -0.65 13.33
CA PRO A 80 8.54 -0.13 13.98
C PRO A 80 8.70 -0.64 15.42
N LYS A 81 9.90 -1.06 15.80
CA LYS A 81 10.23 -1.49 17.18
C LYS A 81 11.15 -0.52 17.92
N GLY A 82 11.58 0.56 17.26
CA GLY A 82 12.63 1.46 17.73
C GLY A 82 14.01 1.00 17.26
N ASN A 83 15.05 1.81 17.52
CA ASN A 83 16.44 1.54 17.16
C ASN A 83 16.67 1.16 15.69
N TYR A 84 15.95 1.78 14.76
CA TYR A 84 16.00 1.49 13.31
C TYR A 84 15.64 0.04 12.94
N THR A 85 14.91 -0.65 13.82
CA THR A 85 14.39 -2.00 13.61
C THR A 85 12.88 -1.97 13.41
N SER A 86 12.38 -2.82 12.52
CA SER A 86 10.96 -3.07 12.31
C SER A 86 10.70 -4.58 12.27
N GLN A 87 9.52 -4.99 12.75
CA GLN A 87 9.00 -6.31 12.41
C GLN A 87 8.48 -6.28 10.98
N LEU A 88 8.98 -7.19 10.14
CA LEU A 88 8.55 -7.40 8.77
C LEU A 88 7.38 -8.37 8.75
N VAL A 89 6.24 -7.89 8.31
CA VAL A 89 5.02 -8.66 8.04
C VAL A 89 4.82 -8.73 6.53
N VAL A 90 4.60 -9.94 6.01
CA VAL A 90 4.43 -10.18 4.57
C VAL A 90 3.19 -11.02 4.35
N MET A 91 2.27 -10.54 3.51
CA MET A 91 0.96 -11.16 3.29
C MET A 91 0.26 -11.46 4.63
N GLY A 92 0.33 -10.47 5.53
CA GLY A 92 -0.24 -10.51 6.86
C GLY A 92 0.37 -11.50 7.85
N GLU A 93 1.49 -12.12 7.52
CA GLU A 93 2.23 -13.03 8.42
C GLU A 93 3.56 -12.43 8.87
N VAL A 94 3.86 -12.57 10.16
CA VAL A 94 5.15 -12.11 10.72
C VAL A 94 6.27 -13.00 10.19
N ILE A 95 7.27 -12.39 9.54
CA ILE A 95 8.43 -13.12 9.01
C ILE A 95 9.60 -13.05 9.99
N LYS A 96 10.06 -11.84 10.32
CA LYS A 96 11.20 -11.59 11.20
C LYS A 96 11.31 -10.11 11.57
N ASP A 97 12.19 -9.82 12.53
CA ASP A 97 12.67 -8.45 12.73
C ASP A 97 13.79 -8.15 11.73
N VAL A 98 13.78 -6.91 11.21
CA VAL A 98 14.78 -6.41 10.27
C VAL A 98 15.23 -5.01 10.69
N SER A 99 16.54 -4.77 10.64
CA SER A 99 17.07 -3.40 10.58
C SER A 99 16.75 -2.76 9.22
N ALA A 100 16.84 -1.44 9.13
CA ALA A 100 16.68 -0.73 7.85
C ALA A 100 17.61 -1.28 6.75
N MET A 101 18.86 -1.61 7.09
CA MET A 101 19.82 -2.15 6.12
C MET A 101 19.47 -3.58 5.68
N GLU A 102 19.00 -4.43 6.58
CA GLU A 102 18.55 -5.78 6.24
C GLU A 102 17.30 -5.73 5.37
N TYR A 103 16.33 -4.86 5.70
CA TYR A 103 15.13 -4.67 4.88
C TYR A 103 15.47 -4.36 3.42
N TYR A 104 16.46 -3.48 3.17
CA TYR A 104 16.88 -3.19 1.80
C TYR A 104 17.50 -4.37 1.05
N LYS A 105 18.03 -5.38 1.74
CA LYS A 105 18.50 -6.64 1.12
C LYS A 105 17.34 -7.55 0.72
N GLU A 106 16.20 -7.45 1.41
CA GLU A 106 14.99 -8.24 1.13
C GLU A 106 14.17 -7.70 -0.06
N ILE A 107 14.40 -6.44 -0.47
CA ILE A 107 13.58 -5.74 -1.47
C ILE A 107 13.36 -6.53 -2.77
N HIS A 108 14.33 -7.33 -3.21
CA HIS A 108 14.21 -8.03 -4.49
C HIS A 108 13.07 -9.04 -4.52
N TRP A 109 12.91 -9.86 -3.47
CA TRP A 109 11.80 -10.81 -3.41
C TRP A 109 10.51 -10.16 -2.90
N LEU A 110 10.60 -9.10 -2.08
CA LEU A 110 9.43 -8.32 -1.68
C LEU A 110 8.75 -7.64 -2.88
N LYS A 111 9.52 -7.23 -3.89
CA LYS A 111 8.98 -6.74 -5.17
C LYS A 111 8.11 -7.78 -5.87
N ASP A 112 8.52 -9.04 -5.85
CA ASP A 112 7.75 -10.13 -6.46
C ASP A 112 6.44 -10.37 -5.70
N VAL A 113 6.46 -10.28 -4.36
CA VAL A 113 5.26 -10.35 -3.52
C VAL A 113 4.29 -9.21 -3.85
N VAL A 114 4.78 -7.96 -3.86
CA VAL A 114 3.97 -6.77 -4.20
C VAL A 114 3.34 -6.91 -5.59
N LYS A 115 4.14 -7.37 -6.57
CA LYS A 115 3.70 -7.58 -7.94
C LYS A 115 2.59 -8.62 -8.02
N GLN A 116 2.74 -9.76 -7.34
CA GLN A 116 1.74 -10.81 -7.32
C GLN A 116 0.44 -10.34 -6.64
N ALA A 117 0.55 -9.74 -5.45
CA ALA A 117 -0.61 -9.21 -4.72
C ALA A 117 -1.40 -8.19 -5.55
N PHE A 118 -0.71 -7.27 -6.24
CA PHE A 118 -1.36 -6.33 -7.14
C PHE A 118 -2.06 -7.04 -8.30
N TYR A 119 -1.42 -8.02 -8.94
CA TYR A 119 -2.03 -8.73 -10.07
C TYR A 119 -3.22 -9.59 -9.67
N ASP A 120 -3.20 -10.23 -8.50
CA ASP A 120 -4.32 -11.01 -8.02
C ASP A 120 -5.54 -10.11 -7.74
N LEU A 121 -5.32 -8.97 -7.07
CA LEU A 121 -6.38 -7.96 -6.90
C LEU A 121 -6.84 -7.40 -8.24
N ALA A 122 -5.93 -7.13 -9.17
CA ALA A 122 -6.30 -6.68 -10.50
C ALA A 122 -7.19 -7.72 -11.19
N GLN A 123 -6.89 -9.02 -11.12
CA GLN A 123 -7.74 -10.02 -11.76
C GLN A 123 -9.16 -10.10 -11.18
N GLU A 124 -9.33 -9.74 -9.90
CA GLU A 124 -10.60 -9.88 -9.19
C GLU A 124 -11.46 -8.61 -9.16
N TYR A 125 -10.86 -7.43 -9.29
CA TYR A 125 -11.53 -6.14 -9.16
C TYR A 125 -11.58 -5.42 -10.52
N GLU A 126 -12.35 -4.36 -10.66
CA GLU A 126 -12.42 -3.56 -11.90
C GLU A 126 -11.51 -2.34 -11.85
N LEU A 127 -11.24 -1.84 -10.63
CA LEU A 127 -10.40 -0.68 -10.38
C LEU A 127 -9.60 -0.87 -9.10
N VAL A 128 -8.29 -0.62 -9.17
CA VAL A 128 -7.41 -0.59 -7.99
C VAL A 128 -7.00 0.85 -7.69
N ILE A 129 -7.26 1.32 -6.46
CA ILE A 129 -6.81 2.64 -5.99
C ILE A 129 -5.55 2.46 -5.14
N ILE A 130 -4.43 2.93 -5.65
CA ILE A 130 -3.10 2.77 -5.07
C ILE A 130 -2.75 3.99 -4.21
N GLU A 131 -2.40 3.79 -2.95
CA GLU A 131 -1.89 4.84 -2.07
C GLU A 131 -0.35 4.86 -2.06
N GLY A 132 0.26 5.93 -2.56
CA GLY A 132 1.70 6.15 -2.44
C GLY A 132 2.15 6.36 -0.98
N ALA A 133 3.43 6.11 -0.70
CA ALA A 133 4.03 6.33 0.61
C ALA A 133 4.87 7.62 0.62
N GLY A 134 4.92 8.30 1.77
CA GLY A 134 5.77 9.48 1.94
C GLY A 134 5.56 10.54 0.85
N GLY A 135 6.67 11.11 0.39
CA GLY A 135 6.74 11.89 -0.85
C GLY A 135 6.97 10.96 -2.05
N MET A 136 6.31 11.22 -3.18
CA MET A 136 6.37 10.31 -4.34
C MET A 136 7.77 10.19 -4.97
N ALA A 137 8.64 11.20 -4.76
CA ALA A 137 9.96 11.31 -5.39
C ALA A 137 11.11 11.20 -4.38
N GLU A 138 11.22 10.07 -3.70
CA GLU A 138 12.39 9.75 -2.86
C GLU A 138 13.53 9.21 -3.74
N ILE A 139 14.25 10.11 -4.41
CA ILE A 139 15.31 9.80 -5.39
C ILE A 139 16.38 8.86 -4.81
N ASN A 140 16.69 9.00 -3.51
CA ASN A 140 17.64 8.16 -2.80
C ASN A 140 17.21 6.68 -2.71
N LEU A 141 15.93 6.37 -2.92
CA LEU A 141 15.39 5.01 -2.86
C LEU A 141 15.03 4.45 -4.24
N TYR A 142 15.27 5.16 -5.34
CA TYR A 142 14.72 4.85 -6.66
C TYR A 142 14.85 3.37 -7.11
N ASP A 143 16.02 2.77 -6.92
CA ASP A 143 16.26 1.37 -7.30
C ASP A 143 15.62 0.36 -6.34
N ARG A 144 15.33 0.80 -5.11
CA ARG A 144 14.84 -0.02 -4.00
C ARG A 144 13.38 0.28 -3.63
N ASP A 145 12.78 1.24 -4.31
CA ASP A 145 11.42 1.69 -4.05
C ASP A 145 10.42 0.64 -4.53
N ILE A 146 9.57 0.20 -3.61
CA ILE A 146 8.42 -0.68 -3.87
C ILE A 146 7.10 0.05 -3.62
N ALA A 147 7.13 1.17 -2.91
CA ALA A 147 5.96 1.86 -2.38
C ALA A 147 5.42 2.92 -3.35
N ASN A 148 6.28 3.53 -4.18
CA ASN A 148 5.90 4.55 -5.15
C ASN A 148 6.23 4.14 -6.61
N ILE A 149 7.42 4.47 -7.11
CA ILE A 149 7.83 4.23 -8.50
C ILE A 149 7.87 2.73 -8.82
N GLY A 150 8.22 1.89 -7.84
CA GLY A 150 8.21 0.44 -8.00
C GLY A 150 6.84 -0.10 -8.41
N ILE A 151 5.80 0.19 -7.61
CA ILE A 151 4.44 -0.21 -7.93
C ILE A 151 3.90 0.52 -9.17
N ALA A 152 4.24 1.80 -9.38
CA ALA A 152 3.80 2.54 -10.57
C ALA A 152 4.30 1.89 -11.88
N ARG A 153 5.52 1.33 -11.90
CA ARG A 153 6.04 0.59 -13.07
C ARG A 153 5.30 -0.72 -13.33
N ILE A 154 4.83 -1.38 -12.28
CA ILE A 154 4.09 -2.64 -12.35
C ILE A 154 2.66 -2.38 -12.83
N ALA A 155 1.97 -1.43 -12.18
CA ALA A 155 0.55 -1.15 -12.38
C ALA A 155 0.26 -0.24 -13.59
N LYS A 156 1.22 0.63 -13.94
CA LYS A 156 1.07 1.72 -14.92
C LYS A 156 -0.23 2.54 -14.68
N PRO A 157 -0.43 3.08 -13.47
CA PRO A 157 -1.66 3.77 -13.11
C PRO A 157 -1.71 5.19 -13.68
N ASP A 158 -2.91 5.77 -13.72
CA ASP A 158 -3.06 7.23 -13.77
C ASP A 158 -2.63 7.82 -12.43
N ILE A 159 -1.62 8.70 -12.44
CA ILE A 159 -1.01 9.23 -11.21
C ILE A 159 -1.53 10.63 -10.93
N TYR A 160 -2.04 10.83 -9.72
CA TYR A 160 -2.44 12.13 -9.18
C TYR A 160 -1.54 12.49 -8.00
N LEU A 161 -0.94 13.68 -8.04
CA LEU A 161 -0.11 14.22 -6.97
C LEU A 161 -0.94 15.14 -6.08
N VAL A 162 -0.90 14.88 -4.79
CA VAL A 162 -1.56 15.71 -3.77
C VAL A 162 -0.52 16.60 -3.11
N GLY A 163 -0.73 17.90 -3.22
CA GLY A 163 0.08 18.93 -2.58
C GLY A 163 -0.53 19.36 -1.25
N ASP A 164 0.35 19.56 -0.26
CA ASP A 164 0.06 20.36 0.93
C ASP A 164 0.60 21.77 0.70
N ILE A 165 -0.19 22.80 1.04
CA ILE A 165 0.12 24.21 0.79
C ILE A 165 0.40 25.00 2.08
N GLU A 166 0.46 24.31 3.23
CA GLU A 166 0.97 24.89 4.48
C GLU A 166 2.48 25.19 4.42
#